data_AF-A0A0C2EFB6-F1
#
_entry.id   AF-A0A0C2EFB6-F1
#
_cell.length_a   1.000
_cell.length_b   1.000
_cell.length_c   1.000
_cell.angle_alpha   90.00
_cell.angle_beta   90.00
_cell.angle_gamma   90.00
#
_symmetry.space_group_name_H-M   'P 1'
#
loop_
_entity.id
_entity.type
_entity.pdbx_description
1 polymer ?
#
loop_
_entity_poly.entity_id
_entity_poly.type
_entity_poly.pdbx_seq_one_letter_code
_entity_poly.pdbx_strand_id
1 'polypeptide(L)'
;MKINDVFILEEAVDDMSEGKDFYNLREFGVGEYFWDSLISDIESLIIYAGIHKRGFGLYKMFAKRFPYAIYYEIENNFAYVVAVLPMRRDPAWIVEQIGDRR
;
A
#
# COMPACT_ATOMS: atom_id res chain seq x y z
N MET A 1 7.84 -13.87 -12.95
CA MET A 1 8.64 -12.64 -13.01
C MET A 1 9.42 -12.57 -11.71
N LYS A 2 10.72 -12.25 -11.74
CA LYS A 2 11.53 -12.15 -10.53
C LYS A 2 11.55 -10.69 -10.11
N ILE A 3 11.06 -10.37 -8.91
CA ILE A 3 11.31 -9.08 -8.27
C ILE A 3 12.61 -9.19 -7.46
N ASN A 4 13.48 -8.20 -7.62
CA ASN A 4 14.74 -8.13 -6.91
C ASN A 4 14.60 -7.43 -5.56
N ASP A 5 13.78 -6.38 -5.51
CA ASP A 5 13.55 -5.59 -4.30
C ASP A 5 12.20 -4.85 -4.36
N VAL A 6 11.78 -4.34 -3.21
CA VAL A 6 10.54 -3.56 -3.04
C VAL A 6 10.89 -2.22 -2.40
N PHE A 7 10.52 -1.13 -3.08
CA PHE A 7 10.71 0.23 -2.58
C PHE A 7 9.37 0.83 -2.19
N ILE A 8 9.34 1.54 -1.07
CA ILE A 8 8.18 2.31 -0.62
C ILE A 8 8.49 3.78 -0.88
N LEU A 9 7.66 4.44 -1.70
CA LEU A 9 7.79 5.87 -1.94
C LEU A 9 7.38 6.68 -0.71
N GLU A 10 7.87 7.91 -0.61
CA GLU A 10 7.64 8.78 0.56
C GLU A 10 6.14 8.96 0.83
N GLU A 11 5.35 9.20 -0.20
CA GLU A 11 3.89 9.36 -0.11
C GLU A 11 3.18 8.10 0.40
N ALA A 12 3.73 6.92 0.09
CA ALA A 12 3.21 5.66 0.62
C ALA A 12 3.59 5.46 2.10
N VAL A 13 4.76 5.96 2.53
CA VAL A 13 5.14 5.99 3.95
C VAL A 13 4.24 6.94 4.73
N ASP A 14 3.88 8.09 4.15
CA ASP A 14 2.96 9.05 4.75
C ASP A 14 1.56 8.44 4.92
N ASP A 15 1.03 7.75 3.91
CA ASP A 15 -0.24 7.01 4.01
C ASP A 15 -0.22 5.99 5.16
N MET A 16 0.89 5.25 5.30
CA MET A 16 1.08 4.27 6.36
C MET A 16 1.15 4.94 7.73
N SER A 17 1.78 6.11 7.82
CA SER A 17 1.88 6.89 9.05
C SER A 17 0.53 7.44 9.49
N GLU A 18 -0.25 8.01 8.56
CA GLU A 18 -1.65 8.41 8.82
C GLU A 18 -2.52 7.23 9.28
N GLY A 19 -2.35 6.06 8.65
CA GLY A 19 -3.05 4.85 9.02
C GLY A 19 -2.69 4.37 10.43
N LYS A 20 -1.39 4.39 10.77
CA LYS A 20 -0.89 4.03 12.10
C LYS A 20 -1.49 4.95 13.17
N ASP A 21 -1.46 6.26 12.96
CA ASP A 21 -2.02 7.24 13.89
C ASP A 21 -3.53 7.04 14.07
N PHE A 22 -4.26 6.80 12.97
CA PHE A 22 -5.68 6.49 13.03
C PHE A 22 -6.01 5.27 13.91
N TYR A 23 -5.20 4.21 13.81
CA TYR A 23 -5.43 3.00 14.61
C TYR A 23 -4.95 3.14 16.06
N ASN A 24 -3.88 3.90 16.31
CA ASN A 24 -3.42 4.23 17.67
C ASN A 24 -4.46 5.03 18.48
N LEU A 25 -5.25 5.87 17.81
CA LEU A 25 -6.37 6.58 18.45
C LEU A 25 -7.52 5.66 18.86
N ARG A 26 -7.62 4.45 18.29
CA ARG A 26 -8.72 3.51 18.59
C ARG A 26 -8.37 2.59 19.75
N GLU A 27 -7.18 2.04 19.75
CA GLU A 27 -6.69 1.15 20.80
C GLU A 27 -5.16 1.15 20.77
N PHE A 28 -4.57 1.23 21.96
CA PHE A 28 -3.12 1.25 22.12
C PHE A 28 -2.48 -0.02 21.53
N GLY A 29 -1.45 0.13 20.70
CA GLY A 29 -0.74 -0.98 20.06
C GLY A 29 -1.32 -1.45 18.72
N VAL A 30 -2.53 -0.99 18.35
CA VAL A 30 -3.13 -1.38 17.06
C VAL A 30 -2.45 -0.66 15.89
N GLY A 31 -1.92 0.55 16.09
CA GLY A 31 -1.15 1.24 15.05
C GLY A 31 0.18 0.53 14.74
N GLU A 32 0.88 0.02 15.74
CA GLU A 32 2.07 -0.83 15.54
C GLU A 32 1.71 -2.12 14.80
N TYR A 33 0.63 -2.79 15.22
CA TYR A 33 0.14 -3.99 14.53
C TYR A 33 -0.26 -3.72 13.08
N PHE A 34 -0.84 -2.55 12.81
CA PHE A 34 -1.15 -2.06 11.46
C PHE A 34 0.11 -1.91 10.62
N TRP A 35 1.11 -1.21 11.16
CA TRP A 35 2.38 -0.98 10.48
C TRP A 35 3.08 -2.29 10.12
N ASP A 36 3.24 -3.18 11.10
CA ASP A 36 3.92 -4.47 10.90
C ASP A 36 3.16 -5.37 9.90
N SER A 37 1.83 -5.34 9.94
CA SER A 37 1.00 -6.09 9.00
C SER A 37 1.16 -5.58 7.57
N LEU A 38 1.24 -4.26 7.36
CA LEU A 38 1.45 -3.69 6.03
C LEU A 38 2.86 -3.93 5.50
N ILE A 39 3.89 -3.82 6.34
CA ILE A 39 5.26 -4.17 5.94
C ILE A 39 5.32 -5.62 5.48
N SER A 40 4.73 -6.56 6.24
CA SER A 40 4.68 -7.97 5.84
C SER A 40 3.95 -8.20 4.50
N ASP A 41 2.86 -7.47 4.25
CA ASP A 41 2.16 -7.53 2.99
C ASP A 41 2.99 -6.94 1.83
N ILE A 42 3.67 -5.81 2.04
CA ILE A 42 4.54 -5.16 1.06
C ILE A 42 5.75 -6.05 0.71
N GLU A 43 6.43 -6.64 1.69
CA GLU A 43 7.55 -7.56 1.48
C GLU A 43 7.15 -8.76 0.62
N SER A 44 5.89 -9.21 0.74
CA SER A 44 5.38 -10.32 -0.06
C SER A 44 5.33 -10.02 -1.58
N LEU A 45 5.45 -8.75 -1.98
CA LEU A 45 5.57 -8.35 -3.39
C LEU A 45 6.82 -8.92 -4.06
N ILE A 46 7.87 -9.28 -3.30
CA ILE A 46 9.03 -10.01 -3.86
C ILE A 46 8.56 -11.29 -4.60
N ILE A 47 7.51 -11.93 -4.09
CA ILE A 47 6.99 -13.20 -4.61
C ILE A 47 5.78 -12.97 -5.52
N TYR A 48 4.87 -12.07 -5.13
CA TYR A 48 3.55 -11.95 -5.74
C TYR A 48 3.39 -10.76 -6.69
N ALA A 49 4.39 -9.88 -6.83
CA ALA A 49 4.23 -8.73 -7.73
C ALA A 49 3.96 -9.17 -9.17
N GLY A 50 2.89 -8.62 -9.74
CA GLY A 50 2.50 -8.78 -11.13
C GLY A 50 1.27 -9.66 -11.33
N ILE A 51 0.87 -10.42 -10.30
CA ILE A 51 -0.34 -11.28 -10.36
C ILE A 51 -1.60 -10.51 -9.97
N HIS A 52 -1.44 -9.37 -9.30
CA HIS A 52 -2.54 -8.55 -8.80
C HIS A 52 -3.30 -7.84 -9.94
N LYS A 53 -4.59 -7.59 -9.74
CA LYS A 53 -5.40 -6.85 -10.72
C LYS A 53 -4.90 -5.42 -10.84
N ARG A 54 -4.84 -4.90 -12.07
CA ARG A 54 -4.55 -3.49 -12.31
C ARG A 54 -5.79 -2.59 -12.13
N GLY A 55 -5.58 -1.41 -11.58
CA GLY A 55 -6.56 -0.32 -11.48
C GLY A 55 -5.82 1.01 -11.53
N PHE A 56 -6.37 2.00 -12.25
CA PHE A 56 -5.75 3.32 -12.40
C PHE A 56 -4.31 3.30 -12.95
N GLY A 57 -3.96 2.26 -13.72
CA GLY A 57 -2.61 2.07 -14.27
C GLY A 57 -1.62 1.33 -13.37
N LEU A 58 -1.94 1.15 -12.08
CA LEU A 58 -1.10 0.48 -11.08
C LEU A 58 -1.62 -0.93 -10.78
N TYR A 59 -0.76 -1.81 -10.27
CA TYR A 59 -1.20 -3.05 -9.63
C TYR A 59 -1.81 -2.73 -8.28
N LYS A 60 -2.89 -3.45 -7.90
CA LYS A 60 -3.59 -3.27 -6.63
C LYS A 60 -3.64 -4.57 -5.83
N MET A 61 -2.95 -4.59 -4.70
CA MET A 61 -3.00 -5.65 -3.70
C MET A 61 -3.85 -5.19 -2.50
N PHE A 62 -4.68 -6.05 -1.93
CA PHE A 62 -5.37 -5.75 -0.68
C PHE A 62 -4.53 -6.22 0.51
N ALA A 63 -4.43 -5.38 1.53
CA ALA A 63 -3.82 -5.78 2.79
C ALA A 63 -4.65 -6.92 3.41
N LYS A 64 -3.98 -7.88 4.06
CA LYS A 64 -4.62 -9.11 4.55
C LYS A 64 -5.45 -8.88 5.81
N ARG A 65 -5.06 -7.90 6.63
CA ARG A 65 -5.61 -7.68 7.98
C ARG A 65 -6.41 -6.40 8.13
N PHE A 66 -6.10 -5.39 7.32
CA PHE A 66 -6.69 -4.06 7.42
C PHE A 66 -7.37 -3.68 6.10
N PRO A 67 -8.43 -2.87 6.13
CA PRO A 67 -9.17 -2.45 4.93
C PRO A 67 -8.38 -1.39 4.15
N TYR A 68 -7.24 -1.77 3.60
CA TYR A 68 -6.29 -0.94 2.86
C TYR A 68 -5.93 -1.61 1.54
N ALA A 69 -5.67 -0.78 0.53
CA ALA A 69 -5.16 -1.20 -0.76
C ALA A 69 -3.74 -0.65 -0.97
N ILE A 70 -2.83 -1.54 -1.35
CA ILE A 70 -1.44 -1.25 -1.68
C ILE A 70 -1.37 -1.15 -3.21
N TYR A 71 -1.07 0.06 -3.69
CA TYR A 71 -0.89 0.36 -5.10
C TYR A 71 0.60 0.40 -5.41
N TYR A 72 1.00 -0.33 -6.44
CA TYR A 72 2.40 -0.42 -6.82
C TYR A 72 2.56 -0.57 -8.32
N GLU A 73 3.73 -0.23 -8.82
CA GLU A 73 4.15 -0.52 -10.18
C GLU A 73 5.43 -1.35 -10.21
N ILE A 74 5.77 -1.83 -11.40
CA ILE A 74 6.92 -2.70 -11.59
C ILE A 74 7.75 -2.13 -12.71
N GLU A 75 8.97 -1.75 -12.39
CA GLU A 75 9.94 -1.21 -13.33
C GLU A 75 11.29 -1.90 -13.09
N ASN A 76 11.95 -2.36 -14.15
CA ASN A 76 13.28 -2.98 -14.09
C ASN A 76 13.43 -4.11 -13.05
N ASN A 77 12.38 -4.93 -12.85
CA ASN A 77 12.30 -5.99 -11.84
C ASN A 77 12.29 -5.50 -10.38
N PHE A 78 11.91 -4.26 -10.13
CA PHE A 78 11.64 -3.72 -8.79
C PHE A 78 10.15 -3.40 -8.65
N ALA A 79 9.61 -3.58 -7.45
CA ALA A 79 8.26 -3.14 -7.14
C ALA A 79 8.31 -1.80 -6.39
N TYR A 80 7.65 -0.78 -6.92
CA TYR A 80 7.56 0.54 -6.31
C TYR A 80 6.16 0.73 -5.73
N VAL A 81 6.04 0.78 -4.41
CA VAL A 81 4.78 1.05 -3.71
C VAL A 81 4.53 2.55 -3.74
N VAL A 82 3.52 2.94 -4.50
CA VAL A 82 3.15 4.33 -4.79
C VAL A 82 2.14 4.88 -3.77
N ALA A 83 1.25 4.02 -3.28
CA ALA A 83 0.23 4.43 -2.32
C ALA A 83 -0.28 3.26 -1.46
N VAL A 84 -0.69 3.55 -0.22
CA VAL A 84 -1.29 2.59 0.72
C VAL A 84 -2.58 3.18 1.28
N LEU A 85 -3.66 3.10 0.50
CA LEU A 85 -4.86 3.91 0.77
C LEU A 85 -5.96 3.14 1.52
N PRO A 86 -6.67 3.78 2.47
CA PRO A 86 -7.80 3.18 3.18
C PRO A 86 -9.00 2.98 2.26
N MET A 87 -9.54 1.76 2.21
CA MET A 87 -10.70 1.41 1.38
C MET A 87 -12.05 1.90 1.94
N ARG A 88 -12.04 2.50 3.13
CA ARG A 88 -13.22 3.04 3.81
C ARG A 88 -13.56 4.48 3.39
N ARG A 89 -12.68 5.15 2.63
CA ARG A 89 -12.90 6.53 2.14
C ARG A 89 -13.68 6.50 0.82
N ASP A 90 -14.21 7.66 0.45
CA ASP A 90 -14.91 7.87 -0.82
C ASP A 90 -14.03 7.40 -2.00
N PRO A 91 -14.55 6.57 -2.93
CA PRO A 91 -13.81 6.19 -4.13
C PRO A 91 -13.27 7.36 -4.94
N ALA A 92 -13.96 8.51 -5.00
CA ALA A 92 -13.48 9.71 -5.70
C ALA A 92 -12.19 10.25 -5.07
N TRP A 93 -12.09 10.25 -3.73
CA TRP A 93 -10.87 10.64 -3.03
C TRP A 93 -9.70 9.69 -3.35
N ILE A 94 -9.96 8.39 -3.47
CA ILE A 94 -8.92 7.41 -3.85
C ILE A 94 -8.40 7.70 -5.27
N VAL A 95 -9.30 8.07 -6.20
CA VAL A 95 -8.91 8.42 -7.57
C VAL A 95 -8.04 9.67 -7.61
N GLU A 96 -8.40 10.69 -6.84
CA GLU A 96 -7.63 11.94 -6.71
C GLU A 96 -6.22 11.66 -6.18
N GLN A 97 -6.10 10.93 -5.06
CA GLN A 97 -4.80 10.58 -4.48
C GLN A 97 -3.89 9.82 -5.45
N ILE A 98 -4.44 8.90 -6.26
CA ILE A 98 -3.65 8.17 -7.26
C ILE A 98 -3.29 9.08 -8.44
N GLY A 99 -4.16 10.02 -8.82
CA GLY A 99 -3.92 10.96 -9.89
C GLY A 99 -2.80 11.95 -9.60
N ASP A 100 -2.68 12.41 -8.35
CA ASP A 100 -1.67 13.39 -7.94
C ASP A 100 -0.25 12.80 -7.82
N ARG A 101 -0.14 11.48 -7.68
CA ARG A 101 1.13 10.76 -7.44
C ARG A 101 1.72 10.16 -8.72
N ARG A 102 1.22 10.59 -9.87
CA ARG A 102 1.53 10.01 -11.18
C ARG A 102 1.76 11.10 -12.22
#